data_AF-A0A0D9NX25-F1
#
_entry.id   AF-A0A0D9NX25-F1
#
_cell.length_a   1.000
_cell.length_b   1.000
_cell.length_c   1.000
_cell.angle_alpha   90.00
_cell.angle_beta   90.00
_cell.angle_gamma   90.00
#
_symmetry.space_group_name_H-M   'P 1'
#
loop_
_entity.id
_entity.type
_entity.pdbx_description
1 polymer ?
#
loop_
_entity_poly.entity_id
_entity_poly.type
_entity_poly.pdbx_seq_one_letter_code
_entity_poly.pdbx_strand_id
1 'polypeptide(L)'
;MVLVHIVLFKFKPSVSPAHKEAFAAELKRLRDLPSVLNKRLVVGGPSVTDPIARSRGNHLALVSYHASKAALAEVTSTYLWPFSEEVTRFDFEMDAEDERWMGGFLSCADATLDTGEQE
;
A
#
# COMPACT_ATOMS: atom_id res chain seq x y z
N MET A 1 10.72 5.68 -13.67
CA MET A 1 10.67 6.42 -12.39
C MET A 1 9.31 6.16 -11.79
N VAL A 2 9.27 5.32 -10.77
CA VAL A 2 8.04 4.92 -10.08
C VAL A 2 7.98 5.69 -8.77
N LEU A 3 6.81 6.21 -8.42
CA LEU A 3 6.57 6.85 -7.13
C LEU A 3 5.97 5.83 -6.17
N VAL A 4 6.58 5.71 -5.00
CA VAL A 4 6.03 4.95 -3.88
C VAL A 4 5.31 5.93 -2.96
N HIS A 5 4.05 5.65 -2.70
CA HIS A 5 3.18 6.43 -1.81
C HIS A 5 2.84 5.59 -0.59
N ILE A 6 3.29 6.04 0.59
CA ILE A 6 3.02 5.41 1.87
C ILE A 6 2.12 6.31 2.70
N VAL A 7 1.07 5.72 3.27
CA VAL A 7 0.16 6.38 4.20
C VAL A 7 0.02 5.54 5.46
N LEU A 8 0.28 6.14 6.61
CA LEU A 8 -0.08 5.60 7.91
C LEU A 8 -1.29 6.38 8.42
N PHE A 9 -2.32 5.66 8.83
CA PHE A 9 -3.61 6.24 9.17
C PHE A 9 -4.00 5.88 10.60
N LYS A 10 -4.38 6.90 11.36
CA LYS A 10 -4.97 6.76 12.69
C LYS A 10 -6.39 7.32 12.66
N PHE A 11 -7.37 6.49 13.03
CA PHE A 11 -8.76 6.91 13.12
C PHE A 11 -9.03 7.68 14.41
N LYS A 12 -10.00 8.60 14.36
CA LYS A 12 -10.56 9.21 15.58
C LYS A 12 -11.10 8.13 16.53
N PRO A 13 -11.05 8.35 17.86
CA PRO A 13 -11.52 7.35 18.83
C PRO A 13 -13.03 7.05 18.69
N SER A 14 -13.79 7.98 18.12
CA SER A 14 -15.23 7.85 17.87
C SER A 14 -15.59 6.91 16.71
N VAL A 15 -14.62 6.48 15.89
CA VAL A 15 -14.88 5.61 14.74
C VAL A 15 -15.05 4.17 15.22
N SER A 16 -16.21 3.57 14.92
CA SER A 16 -16.49 2.19 15.30
C SER A 16 -15.59 1.19 14.56
N PRO A 17 -15.32 0.00 15.14
CA PRO A 17 -14.52 -1.03 14.47
C PRO A 17 -15.07 -1.41 13.09
N ALA A 18 -16.39 -1.56 12.95
CA ALA A 18 -17.04 -1.87 11.67
C ALA A 18 -16.78 -0.80 10.60
N HIS A 19 -16.75 0.49 10.98
CA HIS A 19 -16.39 1.56 10.04
C HIS A 19 -14.92 1.50 9.63
N LYS A 20 -14.01 1.17 10.56
CA LYS A 20 -12.58 1.01 10.23
C LYS A 20 -12.37 -0.11 9.22
N GLU A 21 -13.10 -1.22 9.40
CA GLU A 21 -13.03 -2.39 8.52
C GLU A 21 -13.63 -2.11 7.13
N ALA A 22 -14.80 -1.46 7.09
CA ALA A 22 -15.41 -1.00 5.84
C ALA A 22 -14.49 -0.04 5.08
N PHE A 23 -13.91 0.94 5.78
CA PHE A 23 -12.95 1.88 5.19
C PHE A 23 -11.71 1.16 4.64
N ALA A 24 -11.16 0.19 5.37
CA ALA A 24 -10.03 -0.61 4.88
C ALA A 24 -10.41 -1.42 3.63
N ALA A 25 -11.63 -1.96 3.56
CA ALA A 25 -12.14 -2.65 2.38
C ALA A 25 -12.31 -1.71 1.17
N GLU A 26 -12.77 -0.48 1.40
CA GLU A 26 -12.87 0.56 0.36
C GLU A 26 -11.49 0.98 -0.15
N LEU A 27 -10.52 1.19 0.74
CA LEU A 27 -9.14 1.52 0.34
C LEU A 27 -8.52 0.44 -0.54
N LYS A 28 -8.83 -0.85 -0.29
CA LYS A 28 -8.35 -1.95 -1.14
C LYS A 28 -8.90 -1.87 -2.57
N ARG A 29 -10.09 -1.32 -2.78
CA ARG A 29 -10.68 -1.13 -4.12
C ARG A 29 -9.98 -0.06 -4.93
N LEU A 30 -9.26 0.87 -4.29
CA LEU A 30 -8.46 1.89 -4.98
C LEU A 30 -7.37 1.28 -5.86
N ARG A 31 -7.01 0.01 -5.66
CA ARG A 31 -6.05 -0.70 -6.51
C ARG A 31 -6.47 -0.78 -7.98
N ASP A 32 -7.76 -0.67 -8.27
CA ASP A 32 -8.28 -0.74 -9.63
C ASP A 32 -8.31 0.64 -10.33
N LEU A 33 -7.91 1.72 -9.64
CA LEU A 33 -7.77 3.03 -10.25
C LEU A 33 -6.62 3.03 -11.28
N PRO A 34 -6.79 3.68 -12.45
CA PRO A 34 -5.73 3.81 -13.45
C PRO A 34 -4.46 4.49 -12.92
N SER A 35 -4.63 5.36 -11.91
CA SER A 35 -3.53 6.04 -11.25
C SER A 35 -2.63 5.09 -10.44
N VAL A 36 -3.13 3.91 -10.03
CA VAL A 36 -2.35 2.89 -9.33
C VAL A 36 -1.64 2.01 -10.36
N LEU A 37 -0.32 2.13 -10.39
CA LEU A 37 0.54 1.43 -11.33
C LEU A 37 0.44 -0.09 -11.13
N ASN A 38 0.01 -0.80 -12.18
CA ASN A 38 -0.11 -2.26 -12.21
C ASN A 38 -0.90 -2.84 -11.03
N LYS A 39 -1.91 -2.11 -10.53
CA LYS A 39 -2.71 -2.49 -9.36
C LYS A 39 -1.90 -2.74 -8.08
N ARG A 40 -0.68 -2.19 -8.01
CA ARG A 40 0.23 -2.30 -6.88
C ARG A 40 -0.24 -1.34 -5.78
N LEU A 41 -1.21 -1.81 -5.01
CA LEU A 41 -1.67 -1.19 -3.79
C LEU A 41 -1.92 -2.29 -2.75
N VAL A 42 -1.38 -2.06 -1.56
CA VAL A 42 -1.50 -2.94 -0.40
C VAL A 42 -2.03 -2.11 0.76
N VAL A 43 -3.05 -2.64 1.43
CA VAL A 43 -3.61 -2.06 2.66
C VAL A 43 -3.40 -3.08 3.78
N GLY A 44 -2.53 -2.74 4.72
CA GLY A 44 -2.25 -3.49 5.93
C GLY A 44 -3.04 -2.97 7.13
N GLY A 45 -3.27 -3.87 8.08
CA GLY A 45 -3.87 -3.55 9.39
C GLY A 45 -2.86 -2.94 10.38
N PRO A 46 -3.22 -2.93 11.68
CA PRO A 46 -2.32 -2.49 12.75
C PRO A 46 -1.02 -3.30 12.77
N SER A 47 0.01 -2.73 13.39
CA SER A 47 1.28 -3.45 13.61
C SER A 47 1.04 -4.71 14.43
N VAL A 48 1.73 -5.79 14.05
CA VAL A 48 1.63 -7.11 14.70
C VAL A 48 2.79 -7.40 15.65
N THR A 49 3.76 -6.49 15.73
CA THR A 49 5.00 -6.66 16.50
C THR A 49 4.96 -5.92 17.84
N ASP A 50 5.68 -6.48 18.81
CA ASP A 50 5.85 -5.90 20.14
C ASP A 50 7.21 -5.18 20.30
N PRO A 51 7.25 -4.04 21.01
CA PRO A 51 6.10 -3.36 21.60
C PRO A 51 5.30 -2.56 20.55
N ILE A 52 3.97 -2.69 20.58
CA ILE A 52 3.05 -2.02 19.65
C ILE A 52 3.23 -0.49 19.59
N ALA A 53 3.73 0.11 20.69
CA ALA A 53 4.01 1.54 20.79
C ALA A 53 4.91 2.09 19.68
N ARG A 54 5.79 1.26 19.09
CA ARG A 54 6.65 1.66 17.95
C ARG A 54 5.86 2.02 16.69
N SER A 55 4.66 1.48 16.54
CA SER A 55 3.75 1.81 15.44
C SER A 55 2.97 3.12 15.64
N ARG A 56 3.15 3.78 16.79
CA ARG A 56 2.47 5.03 17.17
C ARG A 56 0.93 4.93 17.15
N GLY A 57 0.37 3.74 17.31
CA GLY A 57 -1.08 3.53 17.32
C GLY A 57 -1.74 3.73 15.95
N ASN A 58 -0.99 3.62 14.85
CA ASN A 58 -1.57 3.60 13.51
C ASN A 58 -2.42 2.34 13.32
N HIS A 59 -3.60 2.53 12.74
CA HIS A 59 -4.59 1.48 12.57
C HIS A 59 -4.48 0.82 11.19
N LEU A 60 -4.03 1.57 10.19
CA LEU A 60 -3.85 1.10 8.82
C LEU A 60 -2.54 1.64 8.25
N ALA A 61 -1.94 0.84 7.38
CA ALA A 61 -0.85 1.25 6.51
C ALA A 61 -1.25 0.98 5.06
N LEU A 62 -1.05 1.95 4.19
CA LEU A 62 -1.27 1.83 2.75
C LEU A 62 0.05 2.07 2.03
N VAL A 63 0.38 1.19 1.09
CA VAL A 63 1.53 1.35 0.20
C VAL A 63 1.03 1.18 -1.22
N SER A 64 1.28 2.17 -2.06
CA SER A 64 0.83 2.19 -3.45
C SER A 64 1.89 2.76 -4.38
N TYR A 65 1.83 2.37 -5.64
CA TYR A 65 2.83 2.74 -6.65
C TYR A 65 2.16 3.53 -7.78
N HIS A 66 2.83 4.57 -8.27
CA HIS A 66 2.29 5.48 -9.27
C HIS A 66 3.33 5.81 -10.34
N ALA A 67 2.89 6.05 -11.57
CA ALA A 67 3.78 6.43 -12.68
C ALA A 67 4.24 7.89 -12.60
N SER A 68 3.51 8.76 -11.90
CA SER A 68 3.81 10.20 -11.84
C SER A 68 3.14 10.89 -10.64
N LYS A 69 3.62 12.10 -10.31
CA LYS A 69 3.06 12.94 -9.24
C LYS A 69 1.61 13.34 -9.54
N ALA A 70 1.28 13.47 -10.83
CA ALA A 70 -0.08 13.77 -11.29
C ALA A 70 -1.04 12.60 -10.98
N ALA A 71 -0.63 11.36 -11.29
CA ALA A 71 -1.42 10.17 -10.97
C ALA A 71 -1.64 10.04 -9.44
N LEU A 72 -0.61 10.32 -8.64
CA LEU A 72 -0.73 10.32 -7.18
C LEU A 72 -1.72 11.39 -6.66
N ALA A 73 -1.75 12.57 -7.28
CA ALA A 73 -2.67 13.64 -6.87
C ALA A 73 -4.14 13.21 -6.93
N GLU A 74 -4.53 12.46 -7.96
CA GLU A 74 -5.90 11.95 -8.15
C GLU A 74 -6.35 11.01 -7.02
N VAL A 75 -5.44 10.23 -6.45
CA VAL A 75 -5.76 9.33 -5.31
C VAL A 75 -5.96 10.13 -4.03
N THR A 76 -5.13 11.15 -3.81
CA THR A 76 -5.06 11.88 -2.54
C THR A 76 -6.19 12.87 -2.32
N SER A 77 -6.81 13.36 -3.40
CA SER A 77 -7.97 14.27 -3.33
C SER A 77 -9.26 13.57 -2.91
N THR A 78 -9.36 12.25 -3.08
CA THR A 78 -10.66 11.58 -3.10
C THR A 78 -11.08 10.91 -1.78
N TYR A 79 -10.16 10.47 -0.89
CA TYR A 79 -10.55 9.45 0.12
C TYR A 79 -10.10 9.59 1.60
N LEU A 80 -9.34 10.60 2.01
CA LEU A 80 -8.60 10.48 3.29
C LEU A 80 -9.11 11.28 4.51
N TRP A 81 -10.13 12.15 4.39
CA TRP A 81 -10.22 13.29 5.32
C TRP A 81 -11.28 13.29 6.43
N PRO A 82 -12.47 12.67 6.34
CA PRO A 82 -13.48 12.86 7.40
C PRO A 82 -13.19 12.08 8.70
N PHE A 83 -12.56 10.90 8.60
CA PHE A 83 -12.46 9.93 9.71
C PHE A 83 -11.05 9.84 10.35
N SER A 84 -10.07 10.58 9.82
CA SER A 84 -8.70 10.59 10.34
C SER A 84 -8.57 11.46 11.59
N GLU A 85 -7.87 10.92 12.60
CA GLU A 85 -7.25 11.71 13.67
C GLU A 85 -5.89 12.21 13.22
N GLU A 86 -5.10 11.32 12.64
CA GLU A 86 -3.74 11.60 12.19
C GLU A 86 -3.48 10.83 10.89
N VAL A 87 -2.87 11.50 9.91
CA VAL A 87 -2.44 10.90 8.66
C VAL A 87 -0.97 11.26 8.45
N THR A 88 -0.10 10.26 8.46
CA THR A 88 1.29 10.43 8.08
C THR A 88 1.45 9.96 6.64
N ARG A 89 2.00 10.82 5.79
CA ARG A 89 2.27 10.52 4.39
C ARG A 89 3.77 10.59 4.13
N PHE A 90 4.28 9.61 3.38
CA PHE A 90 5.67 9.58 2.96
C PHE A 90 5.75 9.08 1.52
N ASP A 91 6.20 9.95 0.63
CA ASP A 91 6.30 9.66 -0.80
C ASP A 91 7.74 9.83 -1.26
N PHE A 92 8.19 8.92 -2.12
CA PHE A 92 9.52 9.00 -2.70
C PHE A 92 9.55 8.40 -4.11
N GLU A 93 10.55 8.82 -4.87
CA GLU A 93 10.84 8.29 -6.20
C GLU A 93 11.75 7.06 -6.03
N MET A 94 11.34 5.96 -6.64
CA MET A 94 12.10 4.72 -6.69
C MET A 94 13.03 4.76 -7.90
N ASP A 95 14.29 4.40 -7.68
CA ASP A 95 15.26 4.30 -8.76
C ASP A 95 15.03 3.04 -9.63
N ALA A 96 15.77 2.96 -10.73
CA ALA A 96 15.61 1.87 -11.69
C ALA A 96 16.12 0.51 -11.18
N GLU A 97 17.06 0.50 -10.23
CA GLU A 97 17.60 -0.74 -9.65
C GLU A 97 16.57 -1.40 -8.73
N ASP A 98 16.00 -0.60 -7.82
CA ASP A 98 14.90 -1.01 -6.95
C ASP A 98 13.66 -1.43 -7.77
N GLU A 99 13.36 -0.69 -8.85
CA GLU A 99 12.26 -1.03 -9.78
C GLU A 99 12.45 -2.39 -10.41
N ARG A 100 13.67 -2.70 -10.86
CA ARG A 100 14.00 -4.00 -11.44
C ARG A 100 13.91 -5.12 -10.41
N TRP A 101 14.39 -4.90 -9.19
CA TRP A 101 14.32 -5.91 -8.12
C TRP A 101 12.86 -6.24 -7.74
N MET A 102 12.01 -5.20 -7.64
CA MET A 102 10.59 -5.36 -7.37
C MET A 102 9.80 -5.94 -8.55
N GLY A 103 10.24 -5.69 -9.79
CA GLY A 103 9.65 -6.26 -11.01
C GLY A 103 9.92 -7.76 -11.17
N GLY A 104 11.11 -8.23 -10.77
CA GLY A 104 11.47 -9.65 -10.81
C GLY A 104 10.65 -10.53 -9.84
N PHE A 105 10.29 -9.99 -8.67
CA PHE A 105 9.56 -10.74 -7.63
C PHE A 105 8.09 -11.04 -7.99
N LEU A 106 7.49 -10.31 -8.94
CA LEU A 106 6.13 -10.54 -9.44
C LEU A 106 6.08 -11.50 -10.65
N SER A 107 7.23 -11.86 -11.23
CA SER A 107 7.34 -12.84 -12.32
C SER A 107 7.50 -14.28 -11.85
N CYS A 108 7.71 -14.51 -10.54
CA CYS A 108 7.98 -15.85 -10.00
C CYS A 108 6.75 -16.77 -9.89
N ALA A 109 5.60 -16.40 -10.47
CA ALA A 109 4.44 -17.29 -10.56
C ALA A 109 4.57 -18.38 -11.65
N ASP A 110 5.55 -18.30 -12.56
CA ASP A 110 5.73 -19.26 -13.67
C ASP A 110 7.04 -20.07 -13.63
N ALA A 111 7.69 -20.19 -12.47
CA ALA A 111 8.75 -21.19 -12.31
C ALA A 111 8.11 -22.55 -11.97
N THR A 112 7.44 -23.16 -12.96
CA THR A 112 7.17 -24.60 -12.94
C THR A 112 8.50 -25.32 -12.73
N LEU A 113 8.51 -26.19 -11.72
CA LEU A 113 9.58 -27.12 -11.40
C LEU A 113 9.95 -27.92 -12.65
N ASP A 114 11.08 -27.56 -13.27
CA ASP A 114 11.76 -28.44 -14.22
C ASP A 114 12.48 -29.52 -13.40
N THR A 115 11.75 -30.59 -13.05
CA THR A 115 12.36 -31.85 -12.63
C THR A 115 12.98 -32.51 -13.86
N GLY A 116 14.16 -32.03 -14.25
CA GLY A 116 15.04 -32.72 -15.17
C GLY A 116 15.81 -33.80 -14.44
N GLU A 117 15.35 -35.05 -14.58
CA GLU A 117 16.11 -36.26 -14.30
C GLU A 117 17.46 -36.18 -15.04
N GLN A 118 18.56 -36.36 -14.31
CA GLN A 118 19.86 -36.67 -14.91
C GLN A 118 20.12 -38.16 -14.71
N GLU A 119 20.17 -38.86 -15.84
CA GLU A 119 20.56 -40.26 -16.03
C GLU A 119 22.06 -40.47 -15.79
#